data_AF-N1U9C5-F1
#
_entry.id   AF-N1U9C5-F1
#
_cell.length_a   1.000
_cell.length_b   1.000
_cell.length_c   1.000
_cell.angle_alpha   90.00
_cell.angle_beta   90.00
_cell.angle_gamma   90.00
#
_symmetry.space_group_name_H-M   'P 1'
#
loop_
_entity.id
_entity.type
_entity.pdbx_description
1 polymer ?
#
loop_
_entity_poly.entity_id
_entity_poly.type
_entity_poly.pdbx_seq_one_letter_code
_entity_poly.pdbx_strand_id
1 'polypeptide(L)'
;MNVKIFICLFLEILLLVYAVNAQPKDEALNDDLKRKVTEQVERIKTISEIFEWPSGICTWPSGEIPDPYPIFELEKIGMVSIPYLIPYLSDASPTQTKQTIKRKTMNYNFKIHTSIVTVNEYIACIISRIADHEFYLSRGKDDEGNDDDNGDSLRDSLDDPNKIREFQTQIADWYKKNKHRSLGERKLDDLDDVFHYNRLAAYSWLGQSKRKEYRLPLENKIKKLLKGEVNSSKDSEMVECARALSQIGDPKSTAVVRKVTDHLSYWIYMQYRPSEEGRSAGGSSDIPELFGAYKALAKLGQKKEALIRLKELERKYLKEMEQHTQNKFTENLKEAEKW
;
A
#
# COMPACT_ATOMS: atom_id res chain seq x y z
N MET A 1 -62.03 -0.54 25.13
CA MET A 1 -60.81 -0.53 24.28
C MET A 1 -59.60 -0.76 25.19
N ASN A 2 -58.79 -1.76 24.91
CA ASN A 2 -57.76 -2.26 25.84
C ASN A 2 -56.57 -1.29 25.86
N VAL A 3 -56.21 -0.71 27.02
CA VAL A 3 -55.19 0.34 27.16
C VAL A 3 -53.84 -0.07 26.55
N LYS A 4 -53.51 -1.37 26.58
CA LYS A 4 -52.31 -1.93 25.94
C LYS A 4 -52.31 -1.78 24.41
N ILE A 5 -53.47 -1.95 23.76
CA ILE A 5 -53.59 -1.81 22.29
C ILE A 5 -53.40 -0.35 21.90
N PHE A 6 -53.91 0.59 22.70
CA PHE A 6 -53.75 2.02 22.45
C PHE A 6 -52.28 2.48 22.61
N ILE A 7 -51.56 1.96 23.60
CA ILE A 7 -50.14 2.27 23.81
C ILE A 7 -49.27 1.73 22.65
N CYS A 8 -49.54 0.51 22.16
CA CYS A 8 -48.81 -0.05 21.02
C CYS A 8 -49.04 0.76 19.73
N LEU A 9 -50.28 1.10 19.41
CA LEU A 9 -50.61 1.92 18.25
C LEU A 9 -49.99 3.33 18.34
N PHE A 10 -49.97 3.93 19.54
CA PHE A 10 -49.37 5.25 19.74
C PHE A 10 -47.85 5.22 19.56
N LEU A 11 -47.16 4.17 20.04
CA LEU A 11 -45.72 3.99 19.87
C LEU A 11 -45.33 3.73 18.41
N GLU A 12 -46.12 2.94 17.67
CA GLU A 12 -45.88 2.70 16.23
C GLU A 12 -46.03 3.98 15.40
N ILE A 13 -47.07 4.79 15.68
CA ILE A 13 -47.26 6.08 15.02
C ILE A 13 -46.13 7.05 15.39
N LEU A 14 -45.71 7.09 16.66
CA LEU A 14 -44.62 7.96 17.12
C LEU A 14 -43.28 7.58 16.45
N LEU A 15 -43.00 6.28 16.29
CA LEU A 15 -41.81 5.76 15.60
C LEU A 15 -41.85 6.06 14.10
N LEU A 16 -43.01 5.93 13.44
CA LEU A 16 -43.21 6.31 12.04
C LEU A 16 -43.02 7.82 11.82
N VAL A 17 -43.55 8.66 12.70
CA VAL A 17 -43.38 10.12 12.63
C VAL A 17 -41.92 10.53 12.88
N TYR A 18 -41.20 9.83 13.75
CA TYR A 18 -39.76 10.05 13.94
C TYR A 18 -38.94 9.60 12.72
N ALA A 19 -39.29 8.47 12.10
CA ALA A 19 -38.61 7.97 10.90
C ALA A 19 -38.83 8.89 9.68
N VAL A 20 -40.05 9.39 9.47
CA VAL A 20 -40.39 10.31 8.37
C VAL A 20 -39.74 11.68 8.56
N ASN A 21 -39.59 12.16 9.80
CA ASN A 21 -38.92 13.44 10.10
C ASN A 21 -37.38 13.37 10.16
N ALA A 22 -36.79 12.18 10.12
CA ALA A 22 -35.33 12.01 10.07
C ALA A 22 -34.77 12.11 8.63
N GLN A 23 -35.58 11.81 7.60
CA GLN A 23 -35.16 11.84 6.19
C GLN A 23 -34.73 13.19 5.60
N PRO A 24 -35.31 14.37 5.97
CA PRO A 24 -35.00 15.63 5.29
C PRO A 24 -33.55 16.12 5.50
N LYS A 25 -32.93 15.74 6.63
CA LYS A 25 -31.57 16.20 6.97
C LYS A 25 -30.49 15.45 6.21
N ASP A 26 -30.70 14.16 5.94
CA ASP A 26 -29.73 13.32 5.25
C ASP A 26 -29.72 13.60 3.74
N GLU A 27 -30.87 13.92 3.14
CA GLU A 27 -30.96 14.33 1.73
C GLU A 27 -30.31 15.70 1.47
N ALA A 28 -30.62 16.70 2.30
CA ALA A 28 -30.01 18.03 2.15
C ALA A 28 -28.48 18.03 2.35
N LEU A 29 -27.97 17.18 3.25
CA LEU A 29 -26.54 17.00 3.46
C LEU A 29 -25.87 16.30 2.26
N ASN A 30 -26.55 15.32 1.66
CA ASN A 30 -26.10 14.61 0.46
C ASN A 30 -26.00 15.57 -0.74
N ASP A 31 -27.01 16.43 -0.94
CA ASP A 31 -27.02 17.42 -2.01
C ASP A 31 -25.92 18.49 -1.85
N ASP A 32 -25.67 18.97 -0.63
CA ASP A 32 -24.57 19.91 -0.36
C ASP A 32 -23.20 19.26 -0.64
N LEU A 33 -23.02 18.01 -0.22
CA LEU A 33 -21.79 17.26 -0.44
C LEU A 33 -21.54 17.00 -1.92
N LYS A 34 -22.58 16.56 -2.64
CA LYS A 34 -22.54 16.36 -4.10
C LYS A 34 -22.16 17.66 -4.82
N ARG A 35 -22.79 18.78 -4.46
CA ARG A 35 -22.48 20.10 -5.01
C ARG A 35 -21.00 20.45 -4.79
N LYS A 36 -20.51 20.34 -3.55
CA LYS A 36 -19.10 20.63 -3.22
C LYS A 36 -18.12 19.79 -4.02
N VAL A 37 -18.39 18.49 -4.15
CA VAL A 37 -17.53 17.59 -4.96
C VAL A 37 -17.55 18.01 -6.42
N THR A 38 -18.74 18.23 -7.00
CA THR A 38 -18.87 18.68 -8.40
C THR A 38 -18.14 20.00 -8.65
N GLU A 39 -18.24 20.98 -7.75
CA GLU A 39 -17.50 22.25 -7.86
C GLU A 39 -15.99 22.01 -7.91
N GLN A 40 -15.45 21.12 -7.07
CA GLN A 40 -14.02 20.79 -7.12
C GLN A 40 -13.64 20.08 -8.42
N VAL A 41 -14.47 19.19 -8.96
CA VAL A 41 -14.18 18.51 -10.23
C VAL A 41 -14.20 19.48 -11.41
N GLU A 42 -15.12 20.44 -11.45
CA GLU A 42 -15.13 21.46 -12.49
C GLU A 42 -13.87 22.36 -12.41
N ARG A 43 -13.37 22.63 -11.20
CA ARG A 43 -12.09 23.34 -11.04
C ARG A 43 -10.92 22.55 -11.60
N ILE A 44 -10.87 21.23 -11.45
CA ILE A 44 -9.81 20.36 -12.02
C ILE A 44 -9.67 20.56 -13.54
N LYS A 45 -10.78 20.70 -14.27
CA LYS A 45 -10.76 20.94 -15.73
C LYS A 45 -10.01 22.21 -16.11
N THR A 46 -10.05 23.22 -15.23
CA THR A 46 -9.50 24.56 -15.48
C THR A 46 -8.09 24.77 -14.92
N ILE A 47 -7.55 23.80 -14.18
CA ILE A 47 -6.21 23.92 -13.59
C ILE A 47 -5.15 23.58 -14.65
N SER A 48 -4.23 24.52 -14.85
CA SER A 48 -3.12 24.42 -15.79
C SER A 48 -1.80 24.22 -15.03
N GLU A 49 -1.40 22.96 -14.84
CA GLU A 49 -0.13 22.63 -14.18
C GLU A 49 0.82 21.82 -15.06
N ILE A 50 2.10 21.76 -14.65
CA ILE A 50 3.08 20.80 -15.17
C ILE A 50 3.38 19.83 -14.03
N PHE A 51 2.93 18.58 -14.16
CA PHE A 51 3.26 17.52 -13.23
C PHE A 51 4.41 16.67 -13.74
N GLU A 52 5.39 16.40 -12.89
CA GLU A 52 6.27 15.25 -13.08
C GLU A 52 5.65 14.05 -12.36
N TRP A 53 5.23 13.03 -13.11
CA TRP A 53 4.91 11.73 -12.52
C TRP A 53 6.16 10.86 -12.61
N PRO A 54 6.94 10.69 -11.54
CA PRO A 54 7.86 9.57 -11.48
C PRO A 54 7.01 8.31 -11.40
N SER A 55 6.89 7.62 -12.53
CA SER A 55 6.40 6.24 -12.69
C SER A 55 5.50 5.73 -11.55
N GLY A 56 4.19 5.95 -11.65
CA GLY A 56 3.19 5.30 -10.80
C GLY A 56 2.93 5.91 -9.42
N ILE A 57 3.67 6.94 -9.00
CA ILE A 57 3.41 7.63 -7.72
C ILE A 57 2.95 9.07 -8.02
N CYS A 58 1.76 9.44 -7.53
CA CYS A 58 1.30 10.83 -7.53
C CYS A 58 2.13 11.67 -6.54
N THR A 59 3.37 11.99 -6.91
CA THR A 59 4.17 13.01 -6.21
C THR A 59 3.93 14.34 -6.91
N TRP A 60 3.15 15.20 -6.27
CA TRP A 60 2.95 16.57 -6.76
C TRP A 60 4.20 17.43 -6.52
N PRO A 61 4.50 18.43 -7.37
CA PRO A 61 5.68 19.27 -7.25
C PRO A 61 5.73 19.92 -5.87
N SER A 62 6.89 19.87 -5.22
CA SER A 62 7.17 20.44 -3.90
C SER A 62 7.28 21.97 -3.91
N GLY A 63 6.54 22.64 -4.79
CA GLY A 63 6.48 24.11 -4.90
C GLY A 63 5.26 24.70 -4.16
N GLU A 64 5.16 26.02 -4.13
CA GLU A 64 3.96 26.72 -3.64
C GLU A 64 2.75 26.35 -4.49
N ILE A 65 1.96 25.40 -4.01
CA ILE A 65 0.67 25.05 -4.61
C ILE A 65 -0.31 26.17 -4.24
N PRO A 66 -0.99 26.81 -5.20
CA PRO A 66 -1.97 27.84 -4.89
C PRO A 66 -3.15 27.24 -4.09
N ASP A 67 -3.36 27.75 -2.89
CA ASP A 67 -4.50 27.44 -2.02
C ASP A 67 -5.78 28.14 -2.54
N PRO A 68 -6.95 27.49 -2.55
CA PRO A 68 -7.21 26.09 -2.25
C PRO A 68 -7.26 25.21 -3.50
N TYR A 69 -6.35 24.25 -3.58
CA TYR A 69 -6.24 23.30 -4.68
C TYR A 69 -7.30 22.19 -4.56
N PRO A 70 -8.02 21.80 -5.65
CA PRO A 70 -9.20 20.91 -5.55
C PRO A 70 -8.95 19.56 -4.85
N ILE A 71 -7.77 18.98 -5.02
CA ILE A 71 -7.42 17.73 -4.32
C ILE A 71 -7.40 17.91 -2.80
N PHE A 72 -6.86 19.01 -2.29
CA PHE A 72 -6.81 19.25 -0.85
C PHE A 72 -8.20 19.51 -0.28
N GLU A 73 -9.07 20.19 -1.03
CA GLU A 73 -10.47 20.34 -0.64
C GLU A 73 -11.21 19.00 -0.62
N LEU A 74 -10.98 18.12 -1.60
CA LEU A 74 -11.56 16.78 -1.63
C LEU A 74 -10.97 15.87 -0.54
N GLU A 75 -9.68 15.97 -0.22
CA GLU A 75 -9.04 15.29 0.91
C GLU A 75 -9.60 15.77 2.25
N LYS A 76 -9.87 17.08 2.42
CA LYS A 76 -10.52 17.64 3.61
C LYS A 76 -11.95 17.13 3.78
N ILE A 77 -12.70 16.98 2.68
CA ILE A 77 -14.02 16.33 2.71
C ILE A 77 -13.88 14.86 3.10
N GLY A 78 -12.81 14.20 2.64
CA GLY A 78 -12.44 12.85 3.03
C GLY A 78 -13.25 11.77 2.33
N MET A 79 -13.26 10.56 2.90
CA MET A 79 -13.81 9.36 2.27
C MET A 79 -15.28 9.49 1.83
N VAL A 80 -16.07 10.34 2.49
CA VAL A 80 -17.48 10.55 2.11
C VAL A 80 -17.65 11.16 0.72
N SER A 81 -16.60 11.75 0.13
CA SER A 81 -16.61 12.25 -1.25
C SER A 81 -16.54 11.14 -2.30
N ILE A 82 -15.98 9.96 -1.96
CA ILE A 82 -15.68 8.88 -2.92
C ILE A 82 -16.90 8.52 -3.80
N PRO A 83 -18.11 8.28 -3.26
CA PRO A 83 -19.28 7.94 -4.08
C PRO A 83 -19.61 8.98 -5.16
N TYR A 84 -19.35 10.26 -4.91
CA TYR A 84 -19.60 11.36 -5.84
C TYR A 84 -18.47 11.55 -6.85
N LEU A 85 -17.27 11.02 -6.57
CA LEU A 85 -16.13 11.03 -7.47
C LEU A 85 -16.17 9.87 -8.48
N ILE A 86 -16.70 8.71 -8.10
CA ILE A 86 -16.78 7.49 -8.94
C ILE A 86 -17.32 7.77 -10.36
N PRO A 87 -18.41 8.53 -10.58
CA PRO A 87 -18.92 8.78 -11.93
C PRO A 87 -17.93 9.51 -12.85
N TYR A 88 -17.03 10.33 -12.28
CA TYR A 88 -16.05 11.10 -13.06
C TYR A 88 -14.87 10.24 -13.54
N LEU A 89 -14.76 8.97 -13.14
CA LEU A 89 -13.82 8.03 -13.77
C LEU A 89 -14.16 7.75 -15.24
N SER A 90 -15.37 8.07 -15.69
CA SER A 90 -15.75 8.03 -17.10
C SER A 90 -15.52 9.35 -17.85
N ASP A 91 -15.10 10.42 -17.16
CA ASP A 91 -14.84 11.72 -17.78
C ASP A 91 -13.41 11.77 -18.35
N ALA A 92 -13.27 11.40 -19.62
CA ALA A 92 -12.00 11.48 -20.34
C ALA A 92 -11.71 12.89 -20.90
N SER A 93 -12.44 13.93 -20.47
CA SER A 93 -12.18 15.29 -20.95
C SER A 93 -10.76 15.72 -20.58
N PRO A 94 -10.05 16.40 -21.49
CA PRO A 94 -8.73 16.93 -21.19
C PRO A 94 -8.85 18.02 -20.12
N THR A 95 -7.91 18.02 -19.18
CA THR A 95 -7.66 19.17 -18.29
C THR A 95 -6.71 20.16 -18.98
N GLN A 96 -6.39 21.28 -18.34
CA GLN A 96 -5.29 22.15 -18.79
C GLN A 96 -3.92 21.69 -18.27
N THR A 97 -3.89 20.61 -17.49
CA THR A 97 -2.70 20.08 -16.85
C THR A 97 -1.90 19.20 -17.80
N LYS A 98 -0.59 19.42 -17.84
CA LYS A 98 0.39 18.61 -18.58
C LYS A 98 1.13 17.70 -17.62
N GLN A 99 1.19 16.43 -17.94
CA GLN A 99 2.02 15.44 -17.26
C GLN A 99 3.26 15.15 -18.08
N THR A 100 4.40 15.12 -17.41
CA THR A 100 5.68 14.71 -17.97
C THR A 100 6.01 13.32 -17.48
N ILE A 101 5.92 12.34 -18.38
CA ILE A 101 6.26 10.94 -18.12
C ILE A 101 7.68 10.67 -18.59
N LYS A 102 8.57 10.38 -17.64
CA LYS A 102 9.94 9.92 -17.94
C LYS A 102 9.90 8.40 -18.11
N ARG A 103 9.77 7.91 -19.35
CA ARG A 103 9.87 6.46 -19.62
C ARG A 103 11.34 6.08 -19.87
N LYS A 104 11.82 5.08 -19.13
CA LYS A 104 13.14 4.50 -19.36
C LYS A 104 13.09 3.68 -20.64
N THR A 105 13.92 4.03 -21.63
CA THR A 105 14.07 3.21 -22.84
C THR A 105 15.05 2.06 -22.59
N MET A 106 15.02 1.01 -23.42
CA MET A 106 15.93 -0.14 -23.32
C MET A 106 17.43 0.26 -23.29
N ASN A 107 17.77 1.46 -23.76
CA ASN A 107 19.14 1.99 -23.82
C ASN A 107 19.50 2.90 -22.63
N TYR A 108 18.79 2.84 -21.50
CA TYR A 108 19.00 3.68 -20.31
C TYR A 108 18.81 5.20 -20.51
N ASN A 109 18.41 5.63 -21.71
CA ASN A 109 17.99 7.01 -21.97
C ASN A 109 16.53 7.22 -21.56
N PHE A 110 16.22 8.34 -20.92
CA PHE A 110 14.85 8.71 -20.59
C PHE A 110 14.21 9.42 -21.78
N LYS A 111 13.12 8.84 -22.32
CA LYS A 111 12.27 9.56 -23.26
C LYS A 111 11.19 10.28 -22.46
N ILE A 112 11.29 11.60 -22.47
CA ILE A 112 10.32 12.49 -21.84
C ILE A 112 9.12 12.59 -22.78
N HIS A 113 7.95 12.13 -22.34
CA HIS A 113 6.69 12.37 -23.02
C HIS A 113 5.88 13.37 -22.21
N THR A 114 5.33 14.37 -22.86
CA THR A 114 4.38 15.29 -22.25
C THR A 114 2.98 14.96 -22.77
N SER A 115 2.08 14.53 -21.90
CA SER A 115 0.66 14.30 -22.19
C SER A 115 -0.20 15.33 -21.47
N ILE A 116 -1.41 15.58 -21.97
CA ILE A 116 -2.42 16.32 -21.22
C ILE A 116 -3.15 15.30 -20.34
N VAL A 117 -3.26 15.59 -19.04
CA VAL A 117 -3.97 14.74 -18.07
C VAL A 117 -5.47 14.85 -18.32
N THR A 118 -6.18 13.74 -18.27
CA THR A 118 -7.64 13.73 -18.36
C THR A 118 -8.29 13.81 -16.97
N VAL A 119 -9.56 14.22 -16.91
CA VAL A 119 -10.29 14.33 -15.63
C VAL A 119 -10.29 12.99 -14.89
N ASN A 120 -10.56 11.88 -15.57
CA ASN A 120 -10.60 10.55 -14.96
C ASN A 120 -9.25 10.11 -14.34
N GLU A 121 -8.11 10.40 -14.97
CA GLU A 121 -6.78 10.12 -14.42
C GLU A 121 -6.53 10.92 -13.12
N TYR A 122 -6.98 12.17 -13.10
CA TYR A 122 -6.89 13.03 -11.92
C TYR A 122 -7.80 12.50 -10.79
N ILE A 123 -9.04 12.12 -11.11
CA ILE A 123 -10.02 11.57 -10.17
C ILE A 123 -9.55 10.24 -9.59
N ALA A 124 -8.97 9.36 -10.42
CA ALA A 124 -8.33 8.12 -9.98
C ALA A 124 -7.27 8.37 -8.91
N CYS A 125 -6.38 9.35 -9.16
CA CYS A 125 -5.36 9.73 -8.19
C CYS A 125 -5.96 10.24 -6.87
N ILE A 126 -6.99 11.10 -6.94
CA ILE A 126 -7.68 11.62 -5.75
C ILE A 126 -8.33 10.47 -4.96
N ILE A 127 -9.04 9.57 -5.63
CA ILE A 127 -9.72 8.45 -4.98
C ILE A 127 -8.71 7.58 -4.24
N SER A 128 -7.60 7.15 -4.87
CA SER A 128 -6.56 6.35 -4.19
C SER A 128 -5.99 7.08 -2.96
N ARG A 129 -5.82 8.40 -3.02
CA ARG A 129 -5.26 9.20 -1.91
C ARG A 129 -6.23 9.35 -0.74
N ILE A 130 -7.49 9.69 -1.02
CA ILE A 130 -8.54 9.77 0.00
C ILE A 130 -8.76 8.39 0.65
N ALA A 131 -8.71 7.35 -0.17
CA ALA A 131 -8.82 5.98 0.29
C ALA A 131 -7.59 5.50 1.07
N ASP A 132 -6.41 6.12 0.87
CA ASP A 132 -5.12 5.58 1.30
C ASP A 132 -4.98 4.09 0.91
N HIS A 133 -5.33 3.79 -0.34
CA HIS A 133 -5.42 2.45 -0.91
C HIS A 133 -5.32 2.53 -2.44
N GLU A 134 -4.53 1.64 -3.05
CA GLU A 134 -4.42 1.53 -4.50
C GLU A 134 -5.41 0.48 -5.02
N PHE A 135 -6.22 0.86 -5.99
CA PHE A 135 -7.19 -0.04 -6.61
C PHE A 135 -6.56 -0.80 -7.77
N TYR A 136 -6.68 -2.12 -7.74
CA TYR A 136 -6.04 -3.02 -8.68
C TYR A 136 -6.99 -4.13 -9.12
N LEU A 137 -7.19 -4.29 -10.42
CA LEU A 137 -7.97 -5.36 -11.03
C LEU A 137 -7.04 -6.50 -11.43
N SER A 138 -6.92 -7.50 -10.55
CA SER A 138 -6.13 -8.71 -10.83
C SER A 138 -6.77 -9.53 -11.95
N ARG A 139 -5.96 -10.03 -12.90
CA ARG A 139 -6.40 -11.03 -13.90
C ARG A 139 -5.93 -12.44 -13.55
N GLY A 140 -5.58 -12.67 -12.29
CA GLY A 140 -5.09 -13.93 -11.76
C GLY A 140 -3.57 -14.05 -11.81
N LYS A 141 -3.09 -15.23 -11.38
CA LYS A 141 -1.67 -15.50 -11.17
C LYS A 141 -0.93 -15.63 -12.49
N ASP A 142 0.25 -15.06 -12.54
CA ASP A 142 1.23 -15.36 -13.58
C ASP A 142 1.85 -16.77 -13.38
N ASP A 143 2.76 -17.14 -14.29
CA ASP A 143 3.47 -18.42 -14.27
C ASP A 143 4.35 -18.61 -13.02
N GLU A 144 4.65 -17.53 -12.30
CA GLU A 144 5.39 -17.52 -11.03
C GLU A 144 4.44 -17.58 -9.81
N GLY A 145 3.12 -17.67 -10.05
CA GLY A 145 2.11 -17.72 -9.01
C GLY A 145 1.77 -16.35 -8.40
N ASN A 146 2.25 -15.26 -8.98
CA ASN A 146 2.04 -13.89 -8.52
C ASN A 146 0.82 -13.27 -9.22
N ASP A 147 -0.14 -12.78 -8.43
CA ASP A 147 -1.32 -12.06 -8.94
C ASP A 147 -1.01 -10.57 -9.25
N ASP A 148 0.21 -10.13 -8.94
CA ASP A 148 0.65 -8.73 -8.83
C ASP A 148 1.10 -8.08 -10.16
N ASP A 149 1.58 -8.89 -11.11
CA ASP A 149 2.14 -8.39 -12.39
C ASP A 149 1.18 -8.58 -13.58
N ASN A 150 0.00 -9.17 -13.34
CA ASN A 150 -0.94 -9.56 -14.39
C ASN A 150 -2.29 -8.84 -14.29
N GLY A 151 -2.31 -7.60 -13.83
CA GLY A 151 -3.54 -6.84 -13.60
C GLY A 151 -3.42 -5.38 -14.03
N ASP A 152 -4.52 -4.65 -13.88
CA ASP A 152 -4.60 -3.23 -14.21
C ASP A 152 -4.66 -2.40 -12.92
N SER A 153 -3.83 -1.37 -12.81
CA SER A 153 -3.94 -0.37 -11.75
C SER A 153 -4.92 0.72 -12.14
N LEU A 154 -5.69 1.24 -11.18
CA LEU A 154 -6.55 2.42 -11.39
C LEU A 154 -5.77 3.63 -11.89
N ARG A 155 -4.46 3.67 -11.62
CA ARG A 155 -3.55 4.73 -12.03
C ARG A 155 -2.89 4.52 -13.39
N ASP A 156 -3.17 3.40 -14.05
CA ASP A 156 -2.80 3.22 -15.44
C ASP A 156 -3.76 3.98 -16.36
N SER A 157 -3.64 3.79 -17.67
CA SER A 157 -4.51 4.48 -18.62
C SER A 157 -5.97 4.01 -18.46
N LEU A 158 -6.88 4.97 -18.27
CA LEU A 158 -8.32 4.76 -18.19
C LEU A 158 -8.98 5.11 -19.53
N ASP A 159 -8.71 4.30 -20.55
CA ASP A 159 -9.24 4.45 -21.91
C ASP A 159 -10.33 3.41 -22.24
N ASP A 160 -10.30 2.24 -21.60
CA ASP A 160 -11.29 1.16 -21.77
C ASP A 160 -12.54 1.36 -20.89
N PRO A 161 -13.74 1.57 -21.48
CA PRO A 161 -14.99 1.70 -20.73
C PRO A 161 -15.35 0.49 -19.86
N ASN A 162 -14.92 -0.73 -20.23
CA ASN A 162 -15.16 -1.92 -19.41
C ASN A 162 -14.33 -1.86 -18.12
N LYS A 163 -13.02 -1.59 -18.24
CA LYS A 163 -12.14 -1.41 -17.08
C LYS A 163 -12.62 -0.30 -16.16
N ILE A 164 -13.04 0.84 -16.73
CA ILE A 164 -13.60 1.95 -15.95
C ILE A 164 -14.80 1.47 -15.12
N ARG A 165 -15.73 0.71 -15.71
CA ARG A 165 -16.90 0.16 -14.97
C ARG A 165 -16.49 -0.83 -13.87
N GLU A 166 -15.50 -1.67 -14.13
CA GLU A 166 -14.96 -2.60 -13.14
C GLU A 166 -14.34 -1.86 -11.95
N PHE A 167 -13.52 -0.83 -12.21
CA PHE A 167 -12.98 0.02 -11.16
C PHE A 167 -14.07 0.78 -10.40
N GLN A 168 -15.06 1.36 -11.09
CA GLN A 168 -16.18 2.03 -10.44
C GLN A 168 -16.92 1.10 -9.46
N THR A 169 -17.11 -0.17 -9.86
CA THR A 169 -17.72 -1.20 -9.01
C THR A 169 -16.81 -1.55 -7.82
N GLN A 170 -15.53 -1.82 -8.08
CA GLN A 170 -14.55 -2.15 -7.03
C GLN A 170 -14.44 -1.03 -5.97
N ILE A 171 -14.39 0.23 -6.40
CA ILE A 171 -14.29 1.40 -5.52
C ILE A 171 -15.58 1.57 -4.71
N ALA A 172 -16.75 1.37 -5.33
CA ALA A 172 -18.04 1.44 -4.64
C ALA A 172 -18.16 0.36 -3.55
N ASP A 173 -17.77 -0.87 -3.87
CA ASP A 173 -17.79 -2.01 -2.93
C ASP A 173 -16.80 -1.81 -1.79
N TRP A 174 -15.58 -1.36 -2.12
CA TRP A 174 -14.58 -1.00 -1.12
C TRP A 174 -15.08 0.12 -0.20
N TYR A 175 -15.70 1.17 -0.73
CA TYR A 175 -16.26 2.26 0.07
C TYR A 175 -17.36 1.75 0.99
N LYS A 176 -18.29 0.94 0.47
CA LYS A 176 -19.38 0.36 1.26
C LYS A 176 -18.86 -0.47 2.43
N LYS A 177 -17.79 -1.25 2.22
CA LYS A 177 -17.11 -2.05 3.25
C LYS A 177 -16.39 -1.18 4.29
N ASN A 178 -15.82 -0.05 3.87
CA ASN A 178 -14.82 0.68 4.66
C ASN A 178 -15.28 2.05 5.20
N LYS A 179 -16.43 2.59 4.79
CA LYS A 179 -16.90 3.94 5.16
C LYS A 179 -17.02 4.24 6.66
N HIS A 180 -17.11 3.22 7.50
CA HIS A 180 -17.20 3.36 8.97
C HIS A 180 -15.99 2.77 9.70
N ARG A 181 -14.99 2.28 8.97
CA ARG A 181 -13.82 1.63 9.53
C ARG A 181 -12.71 2.64 9.74
N SER A 182 -12.01 2.51 10.86
CA SER A 182 -10.80 3.26 11.12
C SER A 182 -9.71 2.93 10.11
N LEU A 183 -8.76 3.84 9.91
CA LEU A 183 -7.60 3.58 9.07
C LEU A 183 -6.83 2.32 9.50
N GLY A 184 -6.72 2.07 10.80
CA GLY A 184 -6.07 0.88 11.34
C GLY A 184 -6.76 -0.42 10.92
N GLU A 185 -8.09 -0.48 10.97
CA GLU A 185 -8.85 -1.65 10.51
C GLU A 185 -8.69 -1.87 9.00
N ARG A 186 -8.60 -0.80 8.22
CA ARG A 186 -8.38 -0.89 6.76
C ARG A 186 -6.97 -1.40 6.44
N LYS A 187 -5.94 -0.88 7.10
CA LYS A 187 -4.56 -1.38 6.95
C LYS A 187 -4.39 -2.83 7.42
N LEU A 188 -5.20 -3.30 8.37
CA LEU A 188 -5.20 -4.71 8.76
C LEU A 188 -5.77 -5.61 7.64
N ASP A 189 -6.80 -5.17 6.93
CA ASP A 189 -7.29 -5.89 5.74
C ASP A 189 -6.25 -5.89 4.62
N ASP A 190 -5.57 -4.76 4.43
CA ASP A 190 -4.54 -4.61 3.39
C ASP A 190 -3.35 -5.56 3.58
N LEU A 191 -3.16 -6.18 4.76
CA LEU A 191 -2.11 -7.19 4.98
C LEU A 191 -2.22 -8.39 4.04
N ASP A 192 -3.43 -8.71 3.57
CA ASP A 192 -3.70 -9.83 2.67
C ASP A 192 -4.28 -9.34 1.32
N ASP A 193 -4.07 -8.07 0.99
CA ASP A 193 -4.47 -7.51 -0.30
C ASP A 193 -3.78 -8.23 -1.47
N VAL A 194 -4.46 -8.32 -2.60
CA VAL A 194 -3.89 -8.93 -3.81
C VAL A 194 -2.74 -8.11 -4.37
N PHE A 195 -2.76 -6.78 -4.17
CA PHE A 195 -1.74 -5.88 -4.69
C PHE A 195 -0.65 -5.59 -3.63
N HIS A 196 0.59 -5.91 -3.96
CA HIS A 196 1.72 -5.84 -3.03
C HIS A 196 1.98 -4.43 -2.50
N TYR A 197 1.76 -3.37 -3.29
CA TYR A 197 1.93 -2.01 -2.80
C TYR A 197 1.01 -1.68 -1.63
N ASN A 198 -0.22 -2.21 -1.62
CA ASN A 198 -1.13 -2.07 -0.47
C ASN A 198 -0.58 -2.80 0.75
N ARG A 199 -0.10 -4.05 0.58
CA ARG A 199 0.52 -4.84 1.65
C ARG A 199 1.73 -4.12 2.26
N LEU A 200 2.63 -3.61 1.41
CA LEU A 200 3.82 -2.87 1.82
C LEU A 200 3.49 -1.56 2.56
N ALA A 201 2.52 -0.79 2.04
CA ALA A 201 2.03 0.40 2.70
C ALA A 201 1.42 0.09 4.08
N ALA A 202 0.68 -1.03 4.18
CA ALA A 202 0.12 -1.50 5.43
C ALA A 202 1.19 -1.84 6.47
N TYR A 203 2.22 -2.62 6.11
CA TYR A 203 3.32 -2.93 7.03
C TYR A 203 3.97 -1.67 7.58
N SER A 204 4.30 -0.73 6.69
CA SER A 204 4.91 0.55 7.05
C SER A 204 4.03 1.35 8.02
N TRP A 205 2.76 1.53 7.69
CA TRP A 205 1.82 2.28 8.53
C TRP A 205 1.61 1.62 9.90
N LEU A 206 1.39 0.31 9.93
CA LEU A 206 1.15 -0.45 11.16
C LEU A 206 2.38 -0.39 12.08
N GLY A 207 3.59 -0.49 11.53
CA GLY A 207 4.84 -0.32 12.28
C GLY A 207 5.00 1.09 12.86
N GLN A 208 4.78 2.12 12.02
CA GLN A 208 4.91 3.53 12.42
C GLN A 208 3.89 3.95 13.47
N SER A 209 2.71 3.31 13.50
CA SER A 209 1.70 3.56 14.53
C SER A 209 2.18 3.23 15.96
N LYS A 210 3.18 2.34 16.09
CA LYS A 210 3.71 1.82 17.35
C LYS A 210 2.65 1.18 18.28
N ARG A 211 1.47 0.82 17.75
CA ARG A 211 0.40 0.21 18.54
C ARG A 211 0.62 -1.28 18.71
N LYS A 212 0.64 -1.75 19.95
CA LYS A 212 0.90 -3.17 20.30
C LYS A 212 -0.14 -4.16 19.75
N GLU A 213 -1.37 -3.70 19.54
CA GLU A 213 -2.45 -4.53 18.99
C GLU A 213 -2.15 -5.05 17.58
N TYR A 214 -1.36 -4.33 16.78
CA TYR A 214 -0.98 -4.75 15.41
C TYR A 214 0.18 -5.74 15.37
N ARG A 215 0.83 -6.02 16.51
CA ARG A 215 1.91 -7.00 16.59
C ARG A 215 1.47 -8.35 16.06
N LEU A 216 0.39 -8.92 16.62
CA LEU A 216 0.00 -10.29 16.32
C LEU A 216 -0.41 -10.50 14.84
N PRO A 217 -1.18 -9.59 14.20
CA PRO A 217 -1.41 -9.64 12.75
C PRO A 217 -0.11 -9.72 11.92
N LEU A 218 0.88 -8.88 12.21
CA LEU A 218 2.17 -8.88 11.50
C LEU A 218 2.95 -10.19 11.73
N GLU A 219 2.97 -10.71 12.97
CA GLU A 219 3.60 -12.01 13.24
C GLU A 219 2.91 -13.15 12.49
N ASN A 220 1.59 -13.11 12.37
CA ASN A 220 0.83 -14.11 11.64
C ASN A 220 1.08 -14.02 10.14
N LYS A 221 1.26 -12.81 9.59
CA LYS A 221 1.65 -12.63 8.20
C LYS A 221 3.01 -13.26 7.91
N ILE A 222 4.02 -13.02 8.76
CA ILE A 222 5.34 -13.70 8.63
C ILE A 222 5.17 -15.23 8.66
N LYS A 223 4.37 -15.77 9.59
CA LYS A 223 4.14 -17.22 9.66
C LYS A 223 3.47 -17.79 8.40
N LYS A 224 2.57 -17.03 7.76
CA LYS A 224 1.94 -17.40 6.48
C LYS A 224 2.96 -17.38 5.35
N LEU A 225 3.75 -16.30 5.26
CA LEU A 225 4.82 -16.16 4.28
C LEU A 225 5.82 -17.31 4.38
N LEU A 226 6.33 -17.61 5.57
CA LEU A 226 7.27 -18.73 5.80
C LEU A 226 6.76 -20.11 5.31
N LYS A 227 5.43 -20.34 5.26
CA LYS A 227 4.84 -21.60 4.79
C LYS A 227 4.61 -21.66 3.27
N GLY A 228 4.53 -20.50 2.60
CA GLY A 228 4.30 -20.45 1.15
C GLY A 228 5.50 -20.92 0.34
N GLU A 229 5.32 -21.05 -0.97
CA GLU A 229 6.42 -21.27 -1.91
C GLU A 229 7.46 -20.13 -1.83
N VAL A 230 8.67 -20.39 -2.32
CA VAL A 230 9.79 -19.46 -2.19
C VAL A 230 9.82 -18.56 -3.43
N ASN A 231 9.69 -17.25 -3.25
CA ASN A 231 10.02 -16.24 -4.27
C ASN A 231 10.60 -14.98 -3.60
N SER A 232 11.27 -14.12 -4.36
CA SER A 232 11.93 -12.91 -3.87
C SER A 232 10.96 -11.91 -3.26
N SER A 233 9.77 -11.75 -3.84
CA SER A 233 8.72 -10.85 -3.35
C SER A 233 8.30 -11.17 -1.91
N LYS A 234 8.21 -12.46 -1.58
CA LYS A 234 7.91 -12.93 -0.21
C LYS A 234 9.00 -12.55 0.79
N ASP A 235 10.28 -12.62 0.40
CA ASP A 235 11.40 -12.28 1.28
C ASP A 235 11.39 -10.79 1.62
N SER A 236 11.14 -9.93 0.63
CA SER A 236 10.91 -8.50 0.85
C SER A 236 9.76 -8.25 1.84
N GLU A 237 8.60 -8.90 1.65
CA GLU A 237 7.45 -8.74 2.55
C GLU A 237 7.75 -9.19 3.99
N MET A 238 8.50 -10.28 4.17
CA MET A 238 8.91 -10.72 5.52
C MET A 238 9.82 -9.70 6.20
N VAL A 239 10.74 -9.09 5.46
CA VAL A 239 11.63 -8.04 5.98
C VAL A 239 10.83 -6.79 6.39
N GLU A 240 9.85 -6.39 5.59
CA GLU A 240 8.98 -5.25 5.92
C GLU A 240 8.13 -5.52 7.16
N CYS A 241 7.57 -6.73 7.28
CA CYS A 241 6.89 -7.15 8.52
C CYS A 241 7.83 -7.13 9.73
N ALA A 242 9.05 -7.66 9.60
CA ALA A 242 10.05 -7.66 10.66
C ALA A 242 10.42 -6.22 11.08
N ARG A 243 10.57 -5.32 10.11
CA ARG A 243 10.82 -3.90 10.35
C ARG A 243 9.67 -3.25 11.10
N ALA A 244 8.43 -3.49 10.69
CA ALA A 244 7.24 -2.99 11.37
C ALA A 244 7.17 -3.48 12.82
N LEU A 245 7.42 -4.76 13.07
CA LEU A 245 7.50 -5.33 14.42
C LEU A 245 8.59 -4.65 15.28
N SER A 246 9.75 -4.36 14.69
CA SER A 246 10.82 -3.64 15.39
C SER A 246 10.47 -2.18 15.72
N GLN A 247 9.64 -1.52 14.89
CA GLN A 247 9.14 -0.17 15.16
C GLN A 247 8.10 -0.17 16.29
N ILE A 248 7.24 -1.20 16.34
CA ILE A 248 6.33 -1.43 17.48
C ILE A 248 7.13 -1.68 18.76
N GLY A 249 8.26 -2.39 18.66
CA GLY A 249 9.24 -2.52 19.74
C GLY A 249 8.81 -3.47 20.88
N ASP A 250 7.88 -4.39 20.63
CA ASP A 250 7.49 -5.41 21.60
C ASP A 250 8.46 -6.63 21.53
N PRO A 251 9.25 -6.91 22.58
CA PRO A 251 10.22 -8.00 22.59
C PRO A 251 9.63 -9.38 22.36
N LYS A 252 8.31 -9.58 22.54
CA LYS A 252 7.63 -10.85 22.23
C LYS A 252 7.77 -11.25 20.76
N SER A 253 8.00 -10.28 19.87
CA SER A 253 8.19 -10.49 18.44
C SER A 253 9.57 -11.04 18.08
N THR A 254 10.53 -11.03 19.01
CA THR A 254 11.91 -11.48 18.77
C THR A 254 11.98 -12.87 18.16
N ALA A 255 11.18 -13.80 18.66
CA ALA A 255 11.20 -15.18 18.18
C ALA A 255 10.74 -15.32 16.72
N VAL A 256 9.77 -14.50 16.27
CA VAL A 256 9.32 -14.55 14.87
C VAL A 256 10.29 -13.81 13.95
N VAL A 257 10.87 -12.69 14.40
CA VAL A 257 11.88 -11.96 13.62
C VAL A 257 13.14 -12.79 13.44
N ARG A 258 13.53 -13.58 14.46
CA ARG A 258 14.63 -14.55 14.34
C ARG A 258 14.39 -15.58 13.23
N LYS A 259 13.15 -16.05 13.05
CA LYS A 259 12.82 -16.97 11.95
C LYS A 259 13.03 -16.33 10.57
N VAL A 260 12.77 -15.03 10.45
CA VAL A 260 13.06 -14.29 9.20
C VAL A 260 14.57 -14.22 8.97
N THR A 261 15.36 -13.89 9.99
CA THR A 261 16.83 -13.87 9.85
C THR A 261 17.40 -15.24 9.52
N ASP A 262 16.87 -16.30 10.13
CA ASP A 262 17.29 -17.69 9.86
C ASP A 262 16.97 -18.10 8.41
N HIS A 263 15.76 -17.78 7.94
CA HIS A 263 15.34 -18.01 6.55
C HIS A 263 16.25 -17.31 5.54
N LEU A 264 16.51 -16.02 5.72
CA LEU A 264 17.37 -15.26 4.79
C LEU A 264 18.84 -15.72 4.87
N SER A 265 19.33 -16.06 6.06
CA SER A 265 20.69 -16.60 6.23
C SER A 265 20.84 -17.96 5.54
N TYR A 266 19.78 -18.77 5.52
CA TYR A 266 19.76 -20.03 4.79
C TYR A 266 19.91 -19.82 3.28
N TRP A 267 19.31 -18.77 2.70
CA TRP A 267 19.49 -18.47 1.27
C TRP A 267 20.90 -17.99 0.94
N ILE A 268 21.52 -17.19 1.81
CA ILE A 268 22.95 -16.86 1.70
C ILE A 268 23.80 -18.14 1.66
N TYR A 269 23.51 -19.10 2.54
CA TYR A 269 24.17 -20.39 2.52
C TYR A 269 23.92 -21.14 1.20
N MET A 270 22.67 -21.30 0.76
CA MET A 270 22.34 -22.09 -0.43
C MET A 270 23.00 -21.55 -1.71
N GLN A 271 23.17 -20.23 -1.80
CA GLN A 271 23.75 -19.58 -2.97
C GLN A 271 25.29 -19.56 -2.93
N TYR A 272 25.89 -19.36 -1.75
CA TYR A 272 27.33 -19.16 -1.60
C TYR A 272 28.03 -20.29 -0.86
N ARG A 273 27.38 -21.44 -0.67
CA ARG A 273 28.07 -22.64 -0.17
C ARG A 273 29.19 -23.08 -1.13
N PRO A 274 30.21 -23.79 -0.62
CA PRO A 274 31.29 -24.31 -1.44
C PRO A 274 30.75 -25.05 -2.66
N SER A 275 31.42 -24.91 -3.81
CA SER A 275 30.99 -25.54 -5.07
C SER A 275 30.82 -27.05 -4.95
N GLU A 276 31.62 -27.69 -4.09
CA GLU A 276 31.57 -29.12 -3.76
C GLU A 276 30.25 -29.56 -3.10
N GLU A 277 29.55 -28.66 -2.40
CA GLU A 277 28.22 -28.91 -1.83
C GLU A 277 27.08 -28.68 -2.83
N GLY A 278 27.40 -28.18 -4.04
CA GLY A 278 26.48 -27.90 -5.14
C GLY A 278 25.65 -26.64 -4.92
N ARG A 279 25.91 -25.53 -5.62
CA ARG A 279 25.15 -24.29 -5.40
C ARG A 279 23.71 -24.40 -5.91
N SER A 280 22.77 -23.75 -5.21
CA SER A 280 21.40 -23.56 -5.71
C SER A 280 21.28 -22.15 -6.30
N ALA A 281 20.64 -22.05 -7.47
CA ALA A 281 20.33 -20.78 -8.13
C ALA A 281 18.97 -20.19 -7.73
N GLY A 282 18.22 -20.83 -6.84
CA GLY A 282 16.91 -20.34 -6.37
C GLY A 282 16.99 -19.53 -5.06
N GLY A 283 16.04 -18.61 -4.86
CA GLY A 283 15.85 -17.80 -3.63
C GLY A 283 16.41 -16.36 -3.68
N SER A 284 16.08 -15.52 -2.68
CA SER A 284 16.69 -14.18 -2.54
C SER A 284 17.99 -14.25 -1.73
N SER A 285 19.12 -13.90 -2.34
CA SER A 285 20.36 -13.60 -1.63
C SER A 285 20.60 -12.10 -1.48
N ASP A 286 19.53 -11.29 -1.47
CA ASP A 286 19.72 -9.84 -1.42
C ASP A 286 20.29 -9.40 -0.06
N ILE A 287 21.50 -8.88 -0.11
CA ILE A 287 22.26 -8.45 1.06
C ILE A 287 21.48 -7.38 1.88
N PRO A 288 20.91 -6.33 1.27
CA PRO A 288 20.03 -5.39 1.97
C PRO A 288 18.89 -6.03 2.75
N GLU A 289 18.21 -7.04 2.19
CA GLU A 289 17.10 -7.72 2.86
C GLU A 289 17.58 -8.46 4.10
N LEU A 290 18.67 -9.22 3.96
CA LEU A 290 19.34 -9.89 5.07
C LEU A 290 19.67 -8.91 6.20
N PHE A 291 20.36 -7.82 5.87
CA PHE A 291 20.74 -6.81 6.86
C PHE A 291 19.53 -6.06 7.44
N GLY A 292 18.48 -5.84 6.64
CA GLY A 292 17.21 -5.28 7.09
C GLY A 292 16.54 -6.11 8.18
N ALA A 293 16.48 -7.43 8.00
CA ALA A 293 15.96 -8.36 9.00
C ALA A 293 16.82 -8.38 10.28
N TYR A 294 18.15 -8.41 10.15
CA TYR A 294 19.05 -8.36 11.30
C TYR A 294 19.01 -7.02 12.04
N LYS A 295 18.80 -5.91 11.33
CA LYS A 295 18.58 -4.59 11.95
C LYS A 295 17.28 -4.56 12.75
N ALA A 296 16.22 -5.17 12.24
CA ALA A 296 14.96 -5.34 12.96
C ALA A 296 15.16 -6.17 14.24
N LEU A 297 15.91 -7.28 14.16
CA LEU A 297 16.26 -8.11 15.31
C LEU A 297 17.11 -7.33 16.35
N ALA A 298 18.09 -6.54 15.89
CA ALA A 298 18.92 -5.70 16.75
C ALA A 298 18.08 -4.66 17.51
N LYS A 299 17.13 -4.01 16.83
CA LYS A 299 16.18 -3.04 17.44
C LYS A 299 15.27 -3.66 18.50
N LEU A 300 15.05 -4.98 18.46
CA LEU A 300 14.34 -5.73 19.51
C LEU A 300 15.26 -6.15 20.68
N GLY A 301 16.46 -5.59 20.77
CA GLY A 301 17.41 -5.80 21.85
C GLY A 301 18.42 -6.93 21.61
N GLN A 302 18.46 -7.50 20.40
CA GLN A 302 19.34 -8.64 20.07
C GLN A 302 20.56 -8.23 19.22
N LYS A 303 21.11 -7.02 19.43
CA LYS A 303 22.26 -6.50 18.66
C LYS A 303 23.46 -7.44 18.65
N LYS A 304 23.83 -7.99 19.82
CA LYS A 304 24.98 -8.91 19.95
C LYS A 304 24.78 -10.18 19.13
N GLU A 305 23.58 -10.76 19.20
CA GLU A 305 23.20 -11.95 18.41
C GLU A 305 23.29 -11.64 16.92
N ALA A 306 22.67 -10.54 16.47
CA ALA A 306 22.66 -10.14 15.06
C ALA A 306 24.09 -9.98 14.51
N LEU A 307 24.97 -9.29 15.24
CA LEU A 307 26.35 -9.09 14.81
C LEU A 307 27.17 -10.38 14.75
N ILE A 308 26.99 -11.28 15.73
CA ILE A 308 27.68 -12.58 15.72
C ILE A 308 27.29 -13.36 14.46
N ARG A 309 26.00 -13.44 14.17
CA ARG A 309 25.49 -14.17 13.00
C ARG A 309 25.96 -13.58 11.67
N LEU A 310 25.93 -12.25 11.53
CA LEU A 310 26.42 -11.58 10.32
C LEU A 310 27.92 -11.82 10.10
N LYS A 311 28.74 -11.78 11.16
CA LYS A 311 30.18 -12.09 11.10
C LYS A 311 30.44 -13.57 10.81
N GLU A 312 29.57 -14.47 11.26
CA GLU A 312 29.63 -15.88 10.89
C GLU A 312 29.40 -16.08 9.38
N LEU A 313 28.41 -15.39 8.80
CA LEU A 313 28.14 -15.43 7.36
C LEU A 313 29.31 -14.83 6.57
N GLU A 314 29.85 -13.69 7.02
CA GLU A 314 31.04 -13.08 6.43
C GLU A 314 32.19 -14.08 6.35
N ARG A 315 32.56 -14.68 7.50
CA ARG A 315 33.69 -15.61 7.61
C ARG A 315 33.51 -16.83 6.70
N LYS A 316 32.29 -17.34 6.58
CA LYS A 316 32.00 -18.57 5.84
C LYS A 316 31.85 -18.36 4.34
N TYR A 317 31.19 -17.28 3.92
CA TYR A 317 30.66 -17.18 2.57
C TYR A 317 31.14 -15.95 1.79
N LEU A 318 31.72 -14.93 2.43
CA LEU A 318 32.11 -13.70 1.74
C LEU A 318 33.04 -13.95 0.55
N LYS A 319 34.02 -14.87 0.69
CA LYS A 319 34.97 -15.20 -0.39
C LYS A 319 34.33 -15.88 -1.61
N GLU A 320 33.18 -16.54 -1.40
CA GLU A 320 32.44 -17.22 -2.46
C GLU A 320 31.49 -16.27 -3.22
N MET A 321 31.24 -15.08 -2.65
CA MET A 321 30.41 -14.04 -3.27
C MET A 321 31.17 -13.32 -4.38
N GLU A 322 30.45 -12.76 -5.34
CA GLU A 322 31.03 -11.89 -6.36
C GLU A 322 31.52 -10.56 -5.75
N GLN A 323 32.52 -9.93 -6.37
CA GLN A 323 33.17 -8.73 -5.82
C GLN A 323 32.17 -7.60 -5.48
N HIS A 324 31.16 -7.39 -6.32
CA HIS A 324 30.15 -6.37 -6.08
C HIS A 324 29.30 -6.69 -4.83
N THR A 325 28.95 -7.96 -4.62
CA THR A 325 28.21 -8.45 -3.45
C THR A 325 29.06 -8.36 -2.19
N GLN A 326 30.35 -8.72 -2.27
CA GLN A 326 31.31 -8.59 -1.16
C GLN A 326 31.40 -7.15 -0.65
N ASN A 327 31.51 -6.20 -1.57
CA ASN A 327 31.55 -4.78 -1.24
C ASN A 327 30.28 -4.35 -0.49
N LYS A 328 29.11 -4.72 -1.01
CA LYS A 328 27.80 -4.44 -0.41
C LYS A 328 27.68 -5.06 0.99
N PHE A 329 28.10 -6.32 1.16
CA PHE A 329 28.08 -7.01 2.45
C PHE A 329 28.98 -6.31 3.47
N THR A 330 30.21 -5.99 3.08
CA THR A 330 31.20 -5.35 3.96
C THR A 330 30.76 -3.95 4.39
N GLU A 331 30.18 -3.18 3.47
CA GLU A 331 29.61 -1.86 3.76
C GLU A 331 28.47 -1.95 4.78
N ASN A 332 27.50 -2.85 4.54
CA ASN A 332 26.39 -3.06 5.46
C ASN A 332 26.85 -3.59 6.82
N LEU A 333 27.90 -4.42 6.87
CA LEU A 333 28.48 -4.90 8.13
C LEU A 333 29.10 -3.78 8.96
N LYS A 334 29.82 -2.85 8.33
CA LYS A 334 30.36 -1.65 9.00
C LYS A 334 29.26 -0.77 9.56
N GLU A 335 28.12 -0.67 8.88
CA GLU A 335 26.95 0.00 9.42
C GLU A 335 26.34 -0.76 10.60
N ALA A 336 26.29 -2.10 10.51
CA ALA A 336 25.72 -2.95 11.55
C ALA A 336 26.44 -2.85 12.90
N GLU A 337 27.76 -2.67 12.88
CA GLU A 337 28.54 -2.49 14.10
C GLU A 337 28.11 -1.25 14.90
N LYS A 338 27.51 -0.25 14.23
CA LYS A 338 27.04 1.01 14.81
C LYS A 338 25.59 0.98 15.32
N TRP A 339 24.85 -0.13 15.15
CA TRP A 339 23.43 -0.24 15.51
C TRP A 339 23.07 0.03 16.97
#